data_AF-A0A719LHX4-F1
#
_entry.id   AF-A0A719LHX4-F1
#
_cell.length_a   1.000
_cell.length_b   1.000
_cell.length_c   1.000
_cell.angle_alpha   90.00
_cell.angle_beta   90.00
_cell.angle_gamma   90.00
#
_symmetry.space_group_name_H-M   'P 1'
#
loop_
_entity.id
_entity.type
_entity.pdbx_description
1 polymer ?
#
loop_
_entity_poly.entity_id
_entity_poly.type
_entity_poly.pdbx_seq_one_letter_code
_entity_poly.pdbx_strand_id
1 'polypeptide(L)' 'MRNIETRITKTGPDDAGLNQMLTDARMEERRGRADVMAARLDSLAARIVSRQLNHTEAAELLRQEAVKIQNEAQEIH' A
#
# COMPACT_ATOMS: atom_id res chain seq x y z
N MET A 1 -14.74 23.11 -6.36
CA MET A 1 -15.40 22.14 -7.26
C MET A 1 -15.52 20.82 -6.51
N ARG A 2 -16.72 20.31 -6.24
CA ARG A 2 -16.91 19.00 -5.60
C ARG A 2 -17.11 17.99 -6.73
N ASN A 3 -16.11 17.15 -6.98
CA ASN A 3 -16.21 16.03 -7.90
C ASN A 3 -17.06 14.93 -7.22
N ILE A 4 -18.38 15.01 -7.38
CA ILE A 4 -19.31 13.96 -6.94
C ILE A 4 -19.83 13.29 -8.21
N GLU A 5 -19.05 12.35 -8.74
CA GLU A 5 -19.52 11.43 -9.77
C GLU A 5 -20.60 10.53 -9.17
N THR A 6 -21.86 10.73 -9.58
CA THR A 6 -22.93 9.79 -9.25
C THR A 6 -22.78 8.56 -10.16
N ARG A 7 -22.18 7.50 -9.63
CA ARG A 7 -22.08 6.21 -10.33
C ARG A 7 -23.38 5.44 -10.16
N ILE A 8 -24.18 5.35 -11.22
CA ILE A 8 -25.38 4.49 -11.26
C ILE A 8 -24.90 3.06 -11.45
N THR A 9 -25.02 2.23 -10.41
CA THR A 9 -24.64 0.82 -10.46
C THR A 9 -25.85 0.01 -10.87
N LYS A 10 -25.70 -0.84 -11.89
CA LYS A 10 -26.73 -1.84 -12.22
C LYS A 10 -26.69 -2.91 -11.14
N THR A 11 -27.34 -2.68 -10.01
CA THR A 11 -27.65 -3.75 -9.06
C THR A 11 -28.77 -4.59 -9.68
N GLY A 12 -28.38 -5.65 -10.40
CA GLY A 12 -29.30 -6.71 -10.78
C GLY A 12 -29.78 -7.49 -9.56
N PRO A 13 -30.79 -8.38 -9.71
CA PRO A 13 -31.30 -9.21 -8.63
C PRO A 13 -30.28 -10.19 -8.01
N ASP A 14 -29.05 -10.24 -8.54
CA ASP A 14 -27.98 -11.18 -8.21
C ASP A 14 -26.74 -10.53 -7.56
N ASP A 15 -26.80 -9.26 -7.15
CA ASP A 15 -25.70 -8.50 -6.54
C ASP A 15 -24.42 -8.41 -7.40
N ALA A 16 -24.47 -8.76 -8.70
CA ALA A 16 -23.29 -8.80 -9.57
C ALA A 16 -22.57 -7.44 -9.66
N GLY A 17 -23.34 -6.34 -9.67
CA GLY A 17 -22.80 -4.98 -9.67
C GLY A 17 -22.02 -4.63 -8.40
N LEU A 18 -22.47 -5.08 -7.23
CA LEU A 18 -21.77 -4.84 -5.95
C LEU A 18 -20.49 -5.68 -5.85
N ASN A 19 -20.55 -6.94 -6.28
CA ASN A 19 -19.39 -7.81 -6.32
C ASN A 19 -18.30 -7.29 -7.27
N GLN A 20 -18.68 -6.71 -8.40
CA GLN A 20 -17.74 -6.05 -9.31
C GLN A 20 -17.08 -4.84 -8.65
N MET A 21 -17.86 -3.96 -8.02
CA MET A 21 -17.30 -2.79 -7.31
C MET A 21 -16.34 -3.18 -6.19
N LEU A 22 -16.67 -4.21 -5.41
CA LEU A 22 -15.80 -4.71 -4.35
C LEU A 22 -14.50 -5.30 -4.92
N THR A 23 -14.59 -5.97 -6.07
CA THR A 23 -13.43 -6.52 -6.77
C THR A 23 -12.53 -5.41 -7.28
N ASP A 24 -13.09 -4.39 -7.93
CA ASP A 24 -12.35 -3.23 -8.43
C ASP A 24 -11.65 -2.48 -7.29
N ALA A 25 -12.38 -2.23 -6.19
CA ALA A 25 -11.83 -1.56 -5.01
C ALA A 25 -10.66 -2.35 -4.38
N ARG A 26 -10.78 -3.68 -4.28
CA ARG A 26 -9.69 -4.55 -3.79
C ARG A 26 -8.47 -4.53 -4.71
N MET A 27 -8.69 -4.47 -6.03
CA MET A 27 -7.59 -4.40 -7.00
C MET A 27 -6.87 -3.06 -6.97
N GLU A 28 -7.62 -1.96 -6.82
CA GLU A 28 -7.08 -0.61 -6.65
C GLU A 28 -6.27 -0.50 -5.34
N GLU A 29 -6.83 -0.98 -4.23
CA GLU A 29 -6.15 -0.99 -2.93
C GLU A 29 -4.86 -1.83 -2.97
N ARG A 30 -4.89 -3.02 -3.56
CA ARG A 30 -3.69 -3.85 -3.74
C ARG A 30 -2.62 -3.14 -4.57
N ARG A 31 -3.01 -2.45 -5.65
CA ARG A 31 -2.08 -1.69 -6.49
C ARG A 31 -1.46 -0.54 -5.71
N GLY A 32 -2.27 0.25 -5.01
CA GLY A 32 -1.79 1.34 -4.18
C GLY A 32 -0.82 0.87 -3.09
N ARG A 33 -1.11 -0.27 -2.43
CA ARG A 33 -0.17 -0.88 -1.47
C ARG A 33 1.15 -1.31 -2.11
N ALA A 34 1.11 -1.88 -3.31
CA ALA A 34 2.32 -2.27 -4.04
C ALA A 34 3.17 -1.06 -4.43
N ASP A 35 2.54 0.02 -4.91
CA ASP A 35 3.24 1.26 -5.29
C ASP A 35 3.92 1.90 -4.08
N VAL A 36 3.24 1.97 -2.93
CA VAL A 36 3.82 2.48 -1.68
C VAL A 36 4.99 1.62 -1.21
N MET A 37 4.85 0.29 -1.28
CA MET A 37 5.94 -0.62 -0.89
C MET A 37 7.16 -0.45 -1.81
N ALA A 38 6.97 -0.34 -3.13
CA ALA A 38 8.06 -0.10 -4.07
C ALA A 38 8.81 1.20 -3.74
N ALA A 39 8.08 2.31 -3.54
CA ALA A 39 8.69 3.60 -3.18
C ALA A 39 9.46 3.55 -1.84
N ARG A 40 8.96 2.78 -0.86
CA ARG A 40 9.67 2.56 0.40
C ARG A 40 10.97 1.79 0.19
N LEU A 41 10.95 0.71 -0.60
CA LEU A 41 12.15 -0.07 -0.90
C LEU A 41 13.22 0.79 -1.60
N ASP A 42 12.82 1.63 -2.56
CA ASP A 42 13.73 2.58 -3.20
C ASP A 42 14.32 3.58 -2.20
N SER A 43 13.52 4.08 -1.27
CA SER A 43 13.97 5.00 -0.23
C SER A 43 14.97 4.35 0.75
N LEU A 44 14.74 3.08 1.12
CA LEU A 44 15.67 2.32 1.95
C LEU A 44 16.99 2.07 1.21
N ALA A 45 16.94 1.69 -0.06
CA ALA A 45 18.12 1.49 -0.89
C ALA A 45 18.93 2.79 -1.02
N ALA A 46 18.26 3.92 -1.31
CA ALA A 46 18.90 5.22 -1.37
C ALA A 46 19.54 5.62 -0.02
N ARG A 47 18.90 5.29 1.11
CA ARG A 47 19.46 5.52 2.44
C ARG A 47 20.69 4.67 2.73
N ILE A 48 20.67 3.38 2.35
CA ILE A 48 21.81 2.47 2.49
C ILE A 48 23.01 3.02 1.72
N VAL A 49 22.80 3.43 0.46
CA VAL A 49 23.86 3.97 -0.40
C VAL A 49 24.37 5.32 0.11
N SER A 50 23.48 6.28 0.36
CA SER A 50 23.87 7.64 0.77
C SER A 50 24.60 7.70 2.11
N ARG A 51 24.30 6.77 3.03
CA ARG A 51 24.96 6.68 4.34
C ARG A 51 26.08 5.65 4.38
N GLN A 52 26.38 4.98 3.27
CA GLN A 52 27.39 3.93 3.18
C GLN A 52 27.24 2.87 4.28
N LEU A 53 26.00 2.46 4.55
CA LEU A 53 25.70 1.52 5.61
C LEU A 53 26.40 0.19 5.34
N ASN A 54 27.01 -0.37 6.36
CA ASN A 54 27.56 -1.72 6.27
C ASN A 54 26.41 -2.77 6.32
N HIS A 55 26.75 -4.05 6.15
CA HIS A 55 25.75 -5.11 6.10
C HIS A 55 24.94 -5.28 7.40
N THR A 56 25.51 -4.98 8.57
CA THR A 56 24.77 -5.07 9.85
C THR A 56 23.81 -3.89 10.01
N GLU A 57 24.25 -2.68 9.68
CA GLU A 57 23.40 -1.48 9.71
C GLU A 57 22.26 -1.53 8.70
N ALA A 58 22.53 -2.03 7.49
CA ALA A 58 21.50 -2.24 6.48
C ALA A 58 20.47 -3.28 6.95
N ALA A 59 20.91 -4.40 7.54
CA ALA A 59 20.00 -5.40 8.10
C ALA A 59 19.13 -4.82 9.22
N GLU A 60 19.70 -3.99 10.09
CA GLU A 60 18.97 -3.36 11.18
C GLU A 60 17.94 -2.33 10.67
N LEU A 61 18.32 -1.52 9.67
CA LEU A 61 17.40 -0.61 8.99
C LEU A 61 16.20 -1.38 8.40
N LEU A 62 16.43 -2.52 7.74
CA LEU A 62 15.37 -3.35 7.18
C LEU A 62 14.45 -3.93 8.25
N ARG A 63 14.99 -4.37 9.40
CA ARG A 63 14.18 -4.86 10.54
C ARG A 63 13.31 -3.75 11.13
N GLN A 64 13.86 -2.56 11.32
CA GLN A 64 13.11 -1.41 11.82
C GLN A 64 11.96 -1.06 10.88
N GLU A 65 12.19 -1.06 9.56
CA GLU A 65 11.13 -0.79 8.60
C GLU A 65 10.08 -1.90 8.57
N ALA A 66 10.47 -3.17 8.73
CA ALA A 66 9.53 -4.28 8.85
C ALA A 66 8.61 -4.12 10.07
N VAL A 67 9.16 -3.71 11.23
CA VAL A 67 8.36 -3.43 12.44
C VAL A 67 7.37 -2.30 12.20
N LYS A 68 7.79 -1.21 11.53
CA LYS A 68 6.87 -0.11 11.19
C LYS A 68 5.73 -0.58 10.29
N ILE A 69 6.02 -1.38 9.27
CA ILE A 69 5.00 -1.92 8.36
C ILE A 69 4.01 -2.80 9.13
N GLN A 70 4.50 -3.61 10.08
CA GLN A 70 3.63 -4.42 10.95
C GLN A 70 2.76 -3.56 11.86
N ASN A 71 3.32 -2.49 12.45
CA ASN A 71 2.57 -1.56 13.29
C ASN A 71 1.49 -0.82 12.48
N GLU A 72 1.83 -0.31 11.29
CA GLU A 72 0.88 0.32 10.37
C GLU A 72 -0.25 -0.64 9.97
N ALA A 73 0.07 -1.92 9.71
CA ALA A 73 -0.93 -2.93 9.39
C ALA A 73 -1.86 -3.27 10.56
N GLN A 74 -1.43 -3.01 11.80
CA GLN A 74 -2.23 -3.17 13.01
C GLN A 74 -2.89 -1.86 13.46
N GLU A 75 -2.70 -0.76 12.73
CA GLU A 75 -3.13 0.59 13.13
C GLU A 75 -2.57 1.03 14.49
N ILE A 76 -1.41 0.52 14.88
CA ILE A 76 -0.71 0.90 16.11
C ILE A 76 0.21 2.08 15.79
N HIS A 77 -0.03 3.21 16.46
CA HIS A 77 0.65 4.50 16.24
C HIS A 77 1.63 4.79 17.38
#